data_AF-A0A0C2HL72-F1
#
_entry.id   AF-A0A0C2HL72-F1
#
_cell.length_a   1.000
_cell.length_b   1.000
_cell.length_c   1.000
_cell.angle_alpha   90.00
_cell.angle_beta   90.00
_cell.angle_gamma   90.00
#
_symmetry.space_group_name_H-M   'P 1'
#
loop_
_entity.id
_entity.type
_entity.pdbx_description
1 polymer ?
#
loop_
_entity_poly.entity_id
_entity_poly.type
_entity_poly.pdbx_seq_one_letter_code
_entity_poly.pdbx_strand_id
1 'polypeptide(L)'
;MKTSADVIIDLIERFDVHDPGARRAHGNGGHHEADVYLNEEGREIFGDVTKATVRLSNAATSEKMPDELVNIKGCSVRFHHRLRPIDIIGVNFPYFPLGTAAEVTSVMLNIGVYLHDKSAGRFFSIFRPGRLYRDLDTILKWLPKRTDMDYKYYTAQSYGEDPLKFRLDYDPQTSNIELYAEKDAHVTEYQPEGEMHLGHISVDQEPAGQEIKFMDTMNAPFGRDPNGEIPLLRHFLYRRSFLGRMEEAELDQEKFGMLKELWREEELFVLLKSPKLHDRVQNLLESGTRMSVSEFRRLLDQAYDMEYEPENVQAYMEMVWERFMNEADEGEHTRYQELQETPDIDEIHTFIAELALKYEVAELLDSIVVKVLGRREVQRIQKGRI
;
A
#
# COMPACT_ATOMS: atom_id res chain seq x y z
N MET A 1 -3.97 -9.61 18.92
CA MET A 1 -4.08 -8.25 19.58
C MET A 1 -4.41 -7.24 18.48
N LYS A 2 -5.17 -6.16 18.70
CA LYS A 2 -5.52 -5.23 17.58
C LYS A 2 -4.33 -4.35 17.21
N THR A 3 -4.00 -4.31 15.92
CA THR A 3 -2.99 -3.42 15.34
C THR A 3 -3.51 -1.99 15.17
N SER A 4 -2.63 -1.01 14.90
CA SER A 4 -3.03 0.36 14.56
C SER A 4 -3.98 0.40 13.36
N ALA A 5 -3.74 -0.44 12.33
CA ALA A 5 -4.61 -0.53 11.17
C ALA A 5 -6.01 -1.04 11.54
N ASP A 6 -6.11 -2.05 12.41
CA ASP A 6 -7.40 -2.56 12.90
C ASP A 6 -8.18 -1.47 13.64
N VAL A 7 -7.51 -0.75 14.55
CA VAL A 7 -8.13 0.32 15.33
C VAL A 7 -8.63 1.43 14.41
N ILE A 8 -7.84 1.86 13.43
CA ILE A 8 -8.21 2.94 12.51
C ILE A 8 -9.40 2.52 11.63
N ILE A 9 -9.40 1.32 11.06
CA ILE A 9 -10.52 0.84 10.23
C ILE A 9 -11.80 0.71 11.06
N ASP A 10 -11.73 0.12 12.25
CA ASP A 10 -12.87 0.03 13.16
C ASP A 10 -13.46 1.42 13.48
N LEU A 11 -12.59 2.43 13.65
CA LEU A 11 -13.02 3.81 13.89
C LEU A 11 -13.69 4.42 12.66
N ILE A 12 -13.11 4.27 11.46
CA ILE A 12 -13.72 4.75 10.22
C ILE A 12 -15.09 4.12 10.00
N GLU A 13 -15.22 2.82 10.25
CA GLU A 13 -16.49 2.11 10.12
C GLU A 13 -17.55 2.63 11.10
N ARG A 14 -17.15 2.96 12.34
CA ARG A 14 -18.04 3.57 13.33
C ARG A 14 -18.42 5.02 13.02
N PHE A 15 -17.65 5.73 12.20
CA PHE A 15 -17.98 7.09 11.81
C PHE A 15 -19.13 7.14 10.80
N ASP A 16 -19.51 6.01 10.19
CA ASP A 16 -20.59 5.89 9.20
C ASP A 16 -20.43 6.88 8.02
N VAL A 17 -19.17 7.06 7.58
CA VAL A 17 -18.80 8.01 6.50
C VAL A 17 -18.63 7.35 5.14
N HIS A 18 -18.88 6.04 5.02
CA HIS A 18 -18.69 5.28 3.78
C HIS A 18 -19.96 4.50 3.43
N ASP A 19 -20.19 4.27 2.14
CA ASP A 19 -21.29 3.41 1.71
C ASP A 19 -20.89 1.92 1.79
N PRO A 20 -21.84 1.00 2.05
CA PRO A 20 -21.55 -0.44 2.08
C PRO A 20 -20.92 -0.92 0.78
N GLY A 21 -19.84 -1.70 0.86
CA GLY A 21 -19.14 -2.17 -0.32
C GLY A 21 -18.28 -1.10 -1.02
N ALA A 22 -18.18 0.11 -0.47
CA ALA A 22 -17.24 1.13 -0.93
C ALA A 22 -15.89 1.03 -0.20
N ARG A 23 -14.88 1.70 -0.74
CA ARG A 23 -13.60 1.91 -0.04
C ARG A 23 -13.83 2.80 1.18
N ARG A 24 -13.05 2.61 2.26
CA ARG A 24 -13.19 3.38 3.52
C ARG A 24 -12.64 4.82 3.43
N ALA A 25 -11.86 5.08 2.39
CA ALA A 25 -11.49 6.42 1.90
C ALA A 25 -11.40 6.34 0.38
N HIS A 26 -11.61 7.47 -0.30
CA HIS A 26 -11.53 7.52 -1.76
C HIS A 26 -12.53 6.61 -2.50
N GLY A 27 -13.74 6.47 -1.96
CA GLY A 27 -14.76 5.54 -2.46
C GLY A 27 -15.31 5.96 -3.81
N ASN A 28 -15.63 7.25 -3.98
CA ASN A 28 -16.10 7.76 -5.26
C ASN A 28 -14.93 8.02 -6.22
N GLY A 29 -14.88 7.30 -7.34
CA GLY A 29 -13.84 7.44 -8.35
C GLY A 29 -13.80 6.30 -9.35
N GLY A 30 -13.31 6.58 -10.56
CA GLY A 30 -13.24 5.64 -11.68
C GLY A 30 -11.83 5.10 -11.93
N HIS A 31 -11.75 3.89 -12.48
CA HIS A 31 -10.51 3.35 -13.04
C HIS A 31 -10.50 3.60 -14.55
N HIS A 32 -9.35 4.03 -15.04
CA HIS A 32 -9.09 4.38 -16.43
C HIS A 32 -7.91 3.56 -16.91
N GLU A 33 -8.02 3.00 -18.11
CA GLU A 33 -6.86 2.48 -18.81
C GLU A 33 -6.00 3.64 -19.31
N ALA A 34 -4.70 3.41 -19.43
CA ALA A 34 -3.76 4.45 -19.81
C ALA A 34 -2.53 3.91 -20.56
N ASP A 35 -2.03 4.73 -21.46
CA ASP A 35 -0.76 4.54 -22.16
C ASP A 35 0.35 5.32 -21.47
N VAL A 36 1.51 4.69 -21.30
CA VAL A 36 2.65 5.25 -20.57
C VAL A 36 3.81 5.54 -21.52
N TYR A 37 4.34 6.77 -21.46
CA TYR A 37 5.44 7.25 -22.29
C TYR A 37 6.55 7.81 -21.40
N LEU A 38 7.48 6.95 -20.97
CA LEU A 38 8.60 7.34 -20.12
C LEU A 38 9.82 7.80 -20.94
N ASN A 39 10.57 8.76 -20.41
CA ASN A 39 11.92 9.09 -20.89
C ASN A 39 12.95 8.11 -20.31
N GLU A 40 14.25 8.41 -20.45
CA GLU A 40 15.32 7.54 -19.98
C GLU A 40 15.30 7.40 -18.45
N GLU A 41 15.16 8.51 -17.75
CA GLU A 41 15.08 8.58 -16.30
C GLU A 41 13.83 7.89 -15.74
N GLY A 42 12.69 8.04 -16.41
CA GLY A 42 11.47 7.33 -16.06
C GLY A 42 11.61 5.82 -16.20
N ARG A 43 12.24 5.34 -17.29
CA ARG A 43 12.51 3.90 -17.48
C ARG A 43 13.49 3.35 -16.46
N GLU A 44 14.47 4.13 -16.02
CA GLU A 44 15.39 3.72 -14.95
C GLU A 44 14.63 3.44 -13.64
N ILE A 45 13.59 4.23 -13.35
CA ILE A 45 12.80 4.10 -12.11
C ILE A 45 11.73 3.01 -12.24
N PHE A 46 10.93 3.03 -13.31
CA PHE A 46 9.72 2.21 -13.43
C PHE A 46 9.88 0.98 -14.35
N GLY A 47 11.02 0.85 -15.03
CA GLY A 47 11.25 -0.15 -16.06
C GLY A 47 10.56 0.16 -17.39
N ASP A 48 10.59 -0.80 -18.30
CA ASP A 48 9.97 -0.71 -19.64
C ASP A 48 8.44 -0.93 -19.57
N VAL A 49 7.74 0.02 -18.94
CA VAL A 49 6.28 0.02 -18.80
C VAL A 49 5.62 0.85 -19.90
N THR A 50 4.59 0.28 -20.52
CA THR A 50 3.84 0.95 -21.61
C THR A 50 2.36 1.11 -21.30
N LYS A 51 1.87 0.44 -20.26
CA LYS A 51 0.47 0.44 -19.83
C LYS A 51 0.34 0.71 -18.34
N ALA A 52 -0.73 1.38 -17.97
CA ALA A 52 -1.09 1.62 -16.59
C ALA A 52 -2.61 1.64 -16.38
N THR A 53 -3.02 1.41 -15.13
CA THR A 53 -4.37 1.74 -14.67
C THR A 53 -4.28 3.00 -13.81
N VAL A 54 -5.04 4.02 -14.17
CA VAL A 54 -5.14 5.27 -13.41
C VAL A 54 -6.45 5.28 -12.65
N ARG A 55 -6.42 5.69 -11.38
CA ARG A 55 -7.62 5.91 -10.58
C ARG A 55 -7.72 7.36 -10.14
N LEU A 56 -8.75 8.04 -10.63
CA LEU A 56 -9.13 9.39 -10.26
C LEU A 56 -10.28 9.34 -9.26
N SER A 57 -10.16 10.03 -8.12
CA SER A 57 -11.14 9.87 -7.03
C SER A 57 -11.27 11.05 -6.09
N ASN A 58 -12.44 11.13 -5.43
CA ASN A 58 -12.72 12.05 -4.35
C ASN A 58 -12.49 11.34 -3.02
N ALA A 59 -11.93 12.02 -2.02
CA ALA A 59 -11.66 11.40 -0.72
C ALA A 59 -12.93 10.89 0.00
N ALA A 60 -14.07 11.54 -0.26
CA ALA A 60 -15.35 11.11 0.28
C ALA A 60 -15.78 9.74 -0.28
N THR A 61 -16.48 9.02 0.59
CA THR A 61 -16.83 7.61 0.38
C THR A 61 -18.32 7.36 0.38
N SER A 62 -19.12 8.40 0.63
CA SER A 62 -20.57 8.29 0.66
C SER A 62 -21.20 9.15 -0.41
N GLU A 63 -22.17 8.59 -1.13
CA GLU A 63 -23.10 9.29 -2.02
C GLU A 63 -23.82 10.45 -1.30
N LYS A 64 -23.89 10.41 0.04
CA LYS A 64 -24.41 11.49 0.87
C LYS A 64 -23.57 12.78 0.82
N MET A 65 -22.32 12.72 0.34
CA MET A 65 -21.44 13.87 0.23
C MET A 65 -21.23 14.24 -1.25
N PRO A 66 -21.86 15.31 -1.75
CA PRO A 66 -21.70 15.75 -3.14
C PRO A 66 -20.23 16.04 -3.49
N ASP A 67 -19.81 15.62 -4.69
CA ASP A 67 -18.44 15.78 -5.18
C ASP A 67 -17.94 17.22 -5.19
N GLU A 68 -18.84 18.17 -5.42
CA GLU A 68 -18.58 19.61 -5.42
C GLU A 68 -18.15 20.15 -4.05
N LEU A 69 -18.37 19.40 -2.96
CA LEU A 69 -17.97 19.76 -1.59
C LEU A 69 -16.65 19.10 -1.17
N VAL A 70 -16.10 18.20 -1.98
CA VAL A 70 -14.91 17.42 -1.65
C VAL A 70 -13.69 18.07 -2.30
N ASN A 71 -12.85 18.71 -1.51
CA ASN A 71 -11.62 19.34 -1.99
C ASN A 71 -10.41 18.39 -2.02
N ILE A 72 -10.42 17.32 -1.22
CA ILE A 72 -9.35 16.31 -1.23
C ILE A 72 -9.59 15.33 -2.38
N LYS A 73 -8.64 15.27 -3.30
CA LYS A 73 -8.67 14.45 -4.51
C LYS A 73 -7.51 13.46 -4.51
N GLY A 74 -7.74 12.30 -5.13
CA GLY A 74 -6.74 11.28 -5.36
C GLY A 74 -6.51 11.07 -6.86
N CYS A 75 -5.24 10.90 -7.24
CA CYS A 75 -4.82 10.43 -8.55
C CYS A 75 -3.74 9.38 -8.30
N SER A 76 -4.06 8.13 -8.60
CA SER A 76 -3.18 7.00 -8.34
C SER A 76 -2.92 6.24 -9.63
N VAL A 77 -1.71 5.78 -9.82
CA VAL A 77 -1.26 5.09 -11.03
C VAL A 77 -0.72 3.72 -10.64
N ARG A 78 -1.21 2.67 -11.29
CA ARG A 78 -0.62 1.33 -11.28
C ARG A 78 0.05 1.07 -12.62
N PHE A 79 1.37 1.04 -12.66
CA PHE A 79 2.13 0.62 -13.82
C PHE A 79 2.09 -0.90 -13.95
N HIS A 80 1.80 -1.39 -15.16
CA HIS A 80 1.73 -2.82 -15.47
C HIS A 80 3.12 -3.37 -15.81
N HIS A 81 4.00 -3.42 -14.81
CA HIS A 81 5.34 -3.98 -14.99
C HIS A 81 5.33 -5.51 -15.00
N ARG A 82 6.17 -6.12 -15.84
CA ARG A 82 6.15 -7.58 -16.10
C ARG A 82 6.39 -8.46 -14.87
N LEU A 83 7.16 -7.96 -13.90
CA LEU A 83 7.55 -8.72 -12.71
C LEU A 83 6.53 -8.61 -11.57
N ARG A 84 5.99 -7.40 -11.36
CA ARG A 84 4.91 -7.12 -10.41
C ARG A 84 4.39 -5.71 -10.66
N PRO A 85 3.16 -5.37 -10.22
CA PRO A 85 2.68 -4.00 -10.27
C PRO A 85 3.60 -3.02 -9.54
N ILE A 86 3.69 -1.79 -10.06
CA ILE A 86 4.27 -0.63 -9.37
C ILE A 86 3.18 0.41 -9.18
N ASP A 87 2.91 0.82 -7.95
CA ASP A 87 1.84 1.75 -7.60
C ASP A 87 2.40 3.08 -7.07
N ILE A 88 1.96 4.18 -7.66
CA ILE A 88 2.18 5.56 -7.19
C ILE A 88 0.83 6.12 -6.76
N ILE A 89 0.67 6.40 -5.47
CA ILE A 89 -0.62 6.79 -4.89
C ILE A 89 -0.58 8.27 -4.51
N GLY A 90 -1.12 9.11 -5.39
CA GLY A 90 -1.10 10.56 -5.26
C GLY A 90 -2.35 11.14 -4.59
N VAL A 91 -2.14 12.17 -3.77
CA VAL A 91 -3.18 13.04 -3.20
C VAL A 91 -2.85 14.49 -3.52
N ASN A 92 -3.85 15.36 -3.60
CA ASN A 92 -3.64 16.76 -4.03
C ASN A 92 -3.06 17.70 -2.95
N PHE A 93 -2.26 17.16 -2.04
CA PHE A 93 -1.45 17.90 -1.07
C PHE A 93 -0.08 17.21 -0.92
N PRO A 94 1.03 17.95 -0.73
CA PRO A 94 2.36 17.41 -1.01
C PRO A 94 3.07 16.72 0.16
N TYR A 95 2.48 16.71 1.35
CA TYR A 95 3.04 16.05 2.53
C TYR A 95 1.96 15.59 3.50
N PHE A 96 2.30 14.62 4.34
CA PHE A 96 1.42 14.19 5.42
C PHE A 96 2.00 14.68 6.76
N PRO A 97 1.25 15.44 7.58
CA PRO A 97 1.81 16.11 8.75
C PRO A 97 2.03 15.17 9.96
N LEU A 98 1.95 13.85 9.76
CA LEU A 98 2.13 12.82 10.78
C LEU A 98 3.17 11.82 10.27
N GLY A 99 4.16 11.48 11.10
CA GLY A 99 5.28 10.63 10.69
C GLY A 99 5.13 9.16 11.10
N THR A 100 4.25 8.87 12.07
CA THR A 100 4.18 7.56 12.73
C THR A 100 2.78 6.97 12.79
N ALA A 101 2.68 5.64 12.91
CA ALA A 101 1.39 4.98 13.02
C ALA A 101 0.63 5.33 14.32
N ALA A 102 1.38 5.56 15.41
CA ALA A 102 0.82 5.95 16.70
C ALA A 102 0.16 7.34 16.63
N GLU A 103 0.78 8.28 15.93
CA GLU A 103 0.22 9.62 15.74
C GLU A 103 -1.09 9.59 14.94
N VAL A 104 -1.13 8.84 13.82
CA VAL A 104 -2.35 8.65 13.03
C VAL A 104 -3.46 8.02 13.87
N THR A 105 -3.14 6.96 14.60
CA THR A 105 -4.10 6.29 15.49
C THR A 105 -4.65 7.24 16.55
N SER A 106 -3.78 8.08 17.14
CA SER A 106 -4.18 9.07 18.14
C SER A 106 -5.12 10.14 17.56
N VAL A 107 -4.86 10.61 16.33
CA VAL A 107 -5.78 11.53 15.62
C VAL A 107 -7.14 10.88 15.43
N MET A 108 -7.18 9.65 14.93
CA MET A 108 -8.44 8.93 14.69
C MET A 108 -9.23 8.68 15.97
N LEU A 109 -8.56 8.32 17.07
CA LEU A 109 -9.20 8.19 18.38
C LEU A 109 -9.80 9.52 18.86
N ASN A 110 -9.07 10.63 18.71
CA ASN A 110 -9.56 11.95 19.10
C ASN A 110 -10.74 12.41 18.23
N ILE A 111 -10.77 12.06 16.94
CA ILE A 111 -11.95 12.26 16.07
C ILE A 111 -13.13 11.48 16.62
N GLY A 112 -12.97 10.20 16.95
CA GLY A 112 -14.04 9.39 17.52
C GLY A 112 -14.60 9.95 18.83
N VAL A 113 -13.72 10.42 19.73
CA VAL A 113 -14.14 11.09 20.97
C VAL A 113 -14.90 12.39 20.67
N TYR A 114 -14.45 13.20 19.72
CA TYR A 114 -15.14 14.44 19.32
C TYR A 114 -16.52 14.16 18.71
N LEU A 115 -16.66 13.11 17.89
CA LEU A 115 -17.95 12.74 17.30
C LEU A 115 -18.98 12.31 18.37
N HIS A 116 -18.52 11.71 19.47
CA HIS A 116 -19.35 11.42 20.64
C HIS A 116 -19.66 12.65 21.50
N ASP A 117 -18.69 13.54 21.69
CA ASP A 117 -18.80 14.77 22.49
C ASP A 117 -18.22 15.97 21.72
N LYS A 118 -19.11 16.67 21.01
CA LYS A 118 -18.80 17.75 20.05
C LYS A 118 -18.37 19.07 20.70
N SER A 119 -17.65 19.03 21.81
CA SER A 119 -17.14 20.23 22.48
C SER A 119 -15.90 20.79 21.77
N ALA A 120 -15.71 22.11 21.87
CA ALA A 120 -14.56 22.79 21.26
C ALA A 120 -13.21 22.24 21.77
N GLY A 121 -13.12 21.93 23.06
CA GLY A 121 -11.91 21.32 23.64
C GLY A 121 -11.56 19.97 23.01
N ARG A 122 -12.58 19.15 22.67
CA ARG A 122 -12.39 17.88 21.97
C ARG A 122 -12.02 18.09 20.51
N PHE A 123 -12.62 19.07 19.84
CA PHE A 123 -12.21 19.45 18.48
C PHE A 123 -10.71 19.81 18.43
N PHE A 124 -10.23 20.67 19.34
CA PHE A 124 -8.81 21.01 19.41
C PHE A 124 -7.91 19.83 19.79
N SER A 125 -8.43 18.80 20.45
CA SER A 125 -7.65 17.60 20.79
C SER A 125 -7.25 16.78 19.56
N ILE A 126 -8.01 16.86 18.46
CA ILE A 126 -7.69 16.22 17.17
C ILE A 126 -6.32 16.66 16.65
N PHE A 127 -5.95 17.93 16.88
CA PHE A 127 -4.71 18.53 16.38
C PHE A 127 -3.52 18.44 17.36
N ARG A 128 -3.64 17.69 18.46
CA ARG A 128 -2.54 17.51 19.43
C ARG A 128 -1.48 16.49 19.01
N PRO A 129 -1.83 15.31 18.47
CA PRO A 129 -0.85 14.32 18.02
C PRO A 129 0.09 14.91 16.96
N GLY A 130 1.35 14.48 16.93
CA GLY A 130 2.37 15.01 16.01
C GLY A 130 2.64 16.52 16.14
N ARG A 131 2.05 17.19 17.12
CA ARG A 131 2.01 18.66 17.23
C ARG A 131 1.37 19.34 16.02
N LEU A 132 0.38 18.72 15.37
CA LEU A 132 -0.37 19.27 14.22
C LEU A 132 -0.82 20.72 14.40
N TYR A 133 -1.16 21.12 15.64
CA TYR A 133 -1.53 22.50 15.97
C TYR A 133 -0.45 23.54 15.62
N ARG A 134 0.83 23.15 15.52
CA ARG A 134 1.94 24.02 15.12
C ARG A 134 2.04 24.18 13.61
N ASP A 135 1.52 23.22 12.87
CA ASP A 135 1.59 23.18 11.41
C ASP A 135 0.29 23.64 10.75
N LEU A 136 -0.68 24.18 11.51
CA LEU A 136 -1.97 24.61 10.98
C LEU A 136 -1.83 25.61 9.83
N ASP A 137 -0.91 26.57 9.93
CA ASP A 137 -0.66 27.55 8.86
C ASP A 137 -0.16 26.86 7.58
N THR A 138 0.74 25.89 7.73
CA THR A 138 1.28 25.08 6.63
C THR A 138 0.21 24.16 6.03
N ILE A 139 -0.60 23.51 6.88
CA ILE A 139 -1.73 22.67 6.47
C ILE A 139 -2.73 23.51 5.67
N LEU A 140 -3.12 24.68 6.19
CA LEU A 140 -4.06 25.59 5.52
C LEU A 140 -3.51 26.14 4.21
N LYS A 141 -2.18 26.35 4.11
CA LYS A 141 -1.51 26.76 2.86
C LYS A 141 -1.66 25.69 1.77
N TRP A 142 -1.53 24.42 2.14
CA TRP A 142 -1.51 23.29 1.20
C TRP A 142 -2.86 22.58 1.05
N LEU A 143 -3.86 22.91 1.88
CA LEU A 143 -5.20 22.37 1.74
C LEU A 143 -5.81 22.80 0.39
N PRO A 144 -6.29 21.84 -0.42
CA PRO A 144 -6.92 22.15 -1.68
C PRO A 144 -8.13 23.07 -1.51
N LYS A 145 -8.27 24.07 -2.38
CA LYS A 145 -9.37 25.05 -2.32
C LYS A 145 -10.43 24.86 -3.40
N ARG A 146 -10.07 24.25 -4.52
CA ARG A 146 -10.99 23.88 -5.60
C ARG A 146 -11.57 22.48 -5.31
N THR A 147 -12.55 22.08 -6.11
CA THR A 147 -13.21 20.77 -6.00
C THR A 147 -13.30 20.05 -7.35
N ASP A 148 -12.65 20.58 -8.38
CA ASP A 148 -12.42 19.89 -9.67
C ASP A 148 -11.24 18.89 -9.57
N MET A 149 -10.83 18.30 -10.69
CA MET A 149 -9.72 17.33 -10.76
C MET A 149 -8.44 17.90 -11.40
N ASP A 150 -8.42 19.18 -11.74
CA ASP A 150 -7.25 19.84 -12.34
C ASP A 150 -6.26 20.23 -11.23
N TYR A 151 -5.38 19.28 -10.92
CA TYR A 151 -4.51 19.33 -9.76
C TYR A 151 -3.13 18.71 -10.02
N LYS A 152 -2.20 19.16 -9.19
CA LYS A 152 -0.98 18.43 -8.89
C LYS A 152 -1.26 17.46 -7.75
N TYR A 153 -0.88 16.20 -7.93
CA TYR A 153 -1.00 15.15 -6.94
C TYR A 153 0.38 14.65 -6.55
N TYR A 154 0.54 14.26 -5.30
CA TYR A 154 1.83 13.94 -4.71
C TYR A 154 1.73 12.66 -3.90
N THR A 155 2.79 11.86 -3.89
CA THR A 155 2.84 10.66 -3.04
C THR A 155 2.86 10.96 -1.55
N ALA A 156 3.22 12.19 -1.16
CA ALA A 156 3.45 12.68 0.21
C ALA A 156 4.60 11.99 0.97
N GLN A 157 4.86 10.70 0.72
CA GLN A 157 6.04 9.95 1.16
C GLN A 157 7.13 9.95 0.09
N SER A 158 8.38 9.84 0.54
CA SER A 158 9.56 9.63 -0.30
C SER A 158 9.92 8.14 -0.45
N TYR A 159 10.75 7.82 -1.44
CA TYR A 159 11.15 6.47 -1.80
C TYR A 159 12.66 6.39 -2.08
N GLY A 160 13.29 5.32 -1.60
CA GLY A 160 14.71 5.00 -1.81
C GLY A 160 15.68 5.79 -0.93
N GLU A 161 16.96 5.41 -0.99
CA GLU A 161 18.05 6.06 -0.25
C GLU A 161 18.39 7.46 -0.76
N ASP A 162 18.23 7.72 -2.06
CA ASP A 162 18.11 9.08 -2.63
C ASP A 162 16.62 9.42 -2.63
N PRO A 163 16.10 10.13 -1.61
CA PRO A 163 14.68 10.17 -1.32
C PRO A 163 13.93 10.97 -2.38
N LEU A 164 13.15 10.26 -3.20
CA LEU A 164 12.30 10.85 -4.22
C LEU A 164 10.85 10.85 -3.80
N LYS A 165 10.15 11.98 -3.94
CA LYS A 165 8.68 12.05 -3.96
C LYS A 165 8.22 12.12 -5.41
N PHE A 166 7.08 11.50 -5.72
CA PHE A 166 6.53 11.57 -7.08
C PHE A 166 5.39 12.57 -7.15
N ARG A 167 5.39 13.37 -8.21
CA ARG A 167 4.36 14.36 -8.54
C ARG A 167 3.70 14.02 -9.86
N LEU A 168 2.38 14.08 -9.87
CA LEU A 168 1.50 13.79 -11.00
C LEU A 168 0.71 15.06 -11.31
N ASP A 169 0.96 15.68 -12.45
CA ASP A 169 0.22 16.86 -12.91
C ASP A 169 -0.85 16.41 -13.89
N TYR A 170 -2.09 16.27 -13.43
CA TYR A 170 -3.21 15.81 -14.27
C TYR A 170 -3.94 17.00 -14.91
N ASP A 171 -3.99 17.03 -16.24
CA ASP A 171 -4.80 17.97 -17.02
C ASP A 171 -6.04 17.23 -17.57
N PRO A 172 -7.26 17.56 -17.07
CA PRO A 172 -8.48 16.92 -17.56
C PRO A 172 -8.85 17.32 -19.00
N GLN A 173 -8.32 18.42 -19.54
CA GLN A 173 -8.61 18.86 -20.91
C GLN A 173 -7.89 18.01 -21.96
N THR A 174 -6.64 17.63 -21.67
CA THR A 174 -5.86 16.75 -22.53
C THR A 174 -5.93 15.29 -22.09
N SER A 175 -6.47 15.04 -20.90
CA SER A 175 -6.48 13.73 -20.25
C SER A 175 -5.07 13.13 -20.10
N ASN A 176 -4.09 13.99 -19.82
CA ASN A 176 -2.69 13.60 -19.64
C ASN A 176 -2.26 13.82 -18.20
N ILE A 177 -1.37 12.97 -17.72
CA ILE A 177 -0.64 13.15 -16.47
C ILE A 177 0.84 13.33 -16.80
N GLU A 178 1.40 14.50 -16.50
CA GLU A 178 2.85 14.69 -16.52
C GLU A 178 3.45 14.14 -15.21
N LEU A 179 4.48 13.31 -15.34
CA LEU A 179 5.09 12.59 -14.22
C LEU A 179 6.45 13.20 -13.87
N TYR A 180 6.66 13.51 -12.59
CA TYR A 180 7.91 14.05 -12.08
C TYR A 180 8.40 13.29 -10.85
N ALA A 181 9.72 13.22 -10.67
CA ALA A 181 10.37 12.88 -9.42
C ALA A 181 10.99 14.14 -8.80
N GLU A 182 10.77 14.33 -7.50
CA GLU A 182 11.26 15.48 -6.73
C GLU A 182 12.16 14.98 -5.60
N LYS A 183 13.36 15.56 -5.47
CA LYS A 183 14.26 15.23 -4.36
C LYS A 183 13.75 15.89 -3.09
N ASP A 184 13.26 15.09 -2.15
CA ASP A 184 12.74 15.57 -0.87
C ASP A 184 12.87 14.49 0.22
N ALA A 185 13.81 14.71 1.13
CA ALA A 185 14.06 13.85 2.27
C ALA A 185 13.06 14.02 3.42
N HIS A 186 12.23 15.07 3.41
CA HIS A 186 11.37 15.41 4.54
C HIS A 186 10.12 14.51 4.55
N VAL A 187 9.87 13.86 5.68
CA VAL A 187 8.71 12.97 5.86
C VAL A 187 7.42 13.78 6.11
N THR A 188 7.50 14.81 6.96
CA THR A 188 6.34 15.57 7.45
C THR A 188 6.30 17.01 6.95
N GLU A 189 7.13 17.34 5.96
CA GLU A 189 7.17 18.66 5.31
C GLU A 189 7.34 18.47 3.81
N TYR A 190 7.16 19.56 3.05
CA TYR A 190 7.41 19.58 1.61
C TYR A 190 8.42 20.65 1.25
N GLN A 191 9.65 20.22 0.94
CA GLN A 191 10.77 21.09 0.60
C GLN A 191 11.59 20.46 -0.55
N PRO A 192 11.06 20.43 -1.79
CA PRO A 192 11.77 19.83 -2.91
C PRO A 192 13.02 20.64 -3.27
N GLU A 193 14.15 19.95 -3.45
CA GLU A 193 15.45 20.55 -3.80
C GLU A 193 15.76 20.47 -5.31
N GLY A 194 14.94 19.77 -6.06
CA GLY A 194 15.04 19.63 -7.51
C GLY A 194 13.90 18.76 -8.05
N GLU A 195 13.63 18.90 -9.34
CA GLU A 195 12.64 18.08 -10.05
C GLU A 195 13.26 17.47 -11.32
N MET A 196 12.77 16.29 -11.66
CA MET A 196 13.13 15.52 -12.84
C MET A 196 11.83 15.10 -13.53
N HIS A 197 11.67 15.49 -14.79
CA HIS A 197 10.58 14.98 -15.63
C HIS A 197 10.86 13.52 -15.97
N LEU A 198 9.84 12.66 -15.88
CA LEU A 198 9.96 11.21 -16.10
C LEU A 198 9.19 10.76 -17.35
N GLY A 199 8.37 11.63 -17.93
CA GLY A 199 7.49 11.32 -19.05
C GLY A 199 6.04 11.68 -18.77
N HIS A 200 5.12 11.10 -19.54
CA HIS A 200 3.69 11.36 -19.41
C HIS A 200 2.86 10.07 -19.53
N ILE A 201 1.63 10.16 -19.05
CA ILE A 201 0.63 9.09 -19.10
C ILE A 201 -0.62 9.66 -19.80
N SER A 202 -1.04 9.04 -20.90
CA SER A 202 -2.29 9.37 -21.60
C SER A 202 -3.41 8.52 -21.04
N VAL A 203 -4.42 9.16 -20.45
CA VAL A 203 -5.51 8.52 -19.72
C VAL A 203 -6.77 8.49 -20.58
N ASP A 204 -7.42 7.33 -20.65
CA ASP A 204 -8.70 7.22 -21.35
C ASP A 204 -9.79 8.04 -20.63
N GLN A 205 -10.53 8.83 -21.39
CA GLN A 205 -11.54 9.75 -20.84
C GLN A 205 -12.70 9.04 -20.16
N GLU A 206 -13.13 7.91 -20.71
CA GLU A 206 -14.19 7.11 -20.13
C GLU A 206 -13.61 6.12 -19.12
N PRO A 207 -14.18 6.00 -17.91
CA PRO A 207 -13.78 4.97 -16.97
C PRO A 207 -14.17 3.60 -17.51
N ALA A 208 -13.23 2.96 -18.20
CA ALA A 208 -13.35 1.60 -18.75
C ALA A 208 -12.45 0.58 -18.02
N GLY A 209 -11.68 1.03 -17.03
CA GLY A 209 -10.78 0.17 -16.27
C GLY A 209 -11.54 -0.79 -15.36
N GLN A 210 -11.05 -2.02 -15.27
CA GLN A 210 -11.58 -3.01 -14.34
C GLN A 210 -11.34 -2.58 -12.89
N GLU A 211 -12.25 -2.98 -12.01
CA GLU A 211 -12.01 -2.79 -10.59
C GLU A 211 -10.83 -3.65 -10.15
N ILE A 212 -9.88 -3.02 -9.44
CA ILE A 212 -8.75 -3.72 -8.85
C ILE A 212 -8.91 -3.82 -7.33
N LYS A 213 -8.25 -4.84 -6.74
CA LYS A 213 -8.21 -5.14 -5.31
C LYS A 213 -7.96 -3.88 -4.46
N PHE A 214 -6.78 -3.28 -4.62
CA PHE A 214 -6.37 -1.97 -4.12
C PHE A 214 -5.01 -1.61 -4.75
N MET A 215 -4.62 -0.34 -4.72
CA MET A 215 -3.25 0.11 -5.00
C MET A 215 -2.49 0.21 -3.68
N ASP A 216 -1.23 -0.18 -3.68
CA ASP A 216 -0.46 -0.39 -2.45
C ASP A 216 0.84 0.41 -2.45
N THR A 217 1.11 1.15 -1.38
CA THR A 217 2.38 1.88 -1.23
C THR A 217 3.59 0.96 -1.19
N MET A 218 3.40 -0.33 -0.88
CA MET A 218 4.48 -1.32 -0.88
C MET A 218 4.79 -1.88 -2.26
N ASN A 219 3.93 -1.65 -3.26
CA ASN A 219 4.25 -1.86 -4.67
C ASN A 219 5.14 -0.72 -5.20
N ALA A 220 6.20 -0.38 -4.47
CA ALA A 220 7.11 0.70 -4.84
C ALA A 220 7.97 0.34 -6.08
N PRO A 221 8.60 1.32 -6.75
CA PRO A 221 9.59 1.05 -7.79
C PRO A 221 10.74 0.15 -7.29
N PHE A 222 11.34 -0.64 -8.18
CA PHE A 222 12.42 -1.56 -7.76
C PHE A 222 13.62 -0.82 -7.20
N GLY A 223 14.19 -1.33 -6.10
CA GLY A 223 15.30 -0.68 -5.40
C GLY A 223 14.94 0.65 -4.70
N ARG A 224 13.66 1.05 -4.69
CA ARG A 224 13.19 2.31 -4.08
C ARG A 224 12.11 2.05 -3.05
N ASP A 225 12.51 1.45 -1.94
CA ASP A 225 11.60 1.18 -0.83
C ASP A 225 10.99 2.48 -0.29
N PRO A 226 9.71 2.48 0.12
CA PRO A 226 9.07 3.66 0.65
C PRO A 226 9.62 3.99 2.04
N ASN A 227 9.93 5.26 2.29
CA ASN A 227 10.57 5.70 3.53
C ASN A 227 9.53 5.98 4.64
N GLY A 228 9.87 5.57 5.86
CA GLY A 228 9.10 5.88 7.07
C GLY A 228 7.96 4.92 7.38
N GLU A 229 7.19 5.18 8.45
CA GLU A 229 6.20 4.22 8.96
C GLU A 229 4.84 4.26 8.23
N ILE A 230 4.47 5.41 7.68
CA ILE A 230 3.15 5.64 7.08
C ILE A 230 2.88 4.72 5.87
N PRO A 231 3.83 4.46 4.95
CA PRO A 231 3.63 3.48 3.87
C PRO A 231 3.24 2.09 4.40
N LEU A 232 3.90 1.59 5.44
CA LEU A 232 3.56 0.28 6.02
C LEU A 232 2.18 0.31 6.70
N LEU A 233 1.85 1.40 7.39
CA LEU A 233 0.50 1.56 7.93
C LEU A 233 -0.55 1.52 6.80
N ARG A 234 -0.34 2.26 5.72
CA ARG A 234 -1.26 2.33 4.57
C ARG A 234 -1.44 0.97 3.91
N HIS A 235 -0.38 0.19 3.75
CA HIS A 235 -0.45 -1.19 3.28
C HIS A 235 -1.52 -2.01 4.03
N PHE A 236 -1.41 -2.05 5.36
CA PHE A 236 -2.36 -2.80 6.18
C PHE A 236 -3.76 -2.17 6.20
N LEU A 237 -3.87 -0.83 6.15
CA LEU A 237 -5.16 -0.15 6.03
C LEU A 237 -5.88 -0.50 4.72
N TYR A 238 -5.17 -0.54 3.59
CA TYR A 238 -5.75 -0.90 2.30
C TYR A 238 -6.23 -2.34 2.27
N ARG A 239 -5.46 -3.26 2.84
CA ARG A 239 -5.84 -4.67 2.97
C ARG A 239 -7.07 -4.85 3.85
N ARG A 240 -7.11 -4.22 5.02
CA ARG A 240 -8.26 -4.27 5.93
C ARG A 240 -9.50 -3.64 5.31
N SER A 241 -9.35 -2.48 4.67
CA SER A 241 -10.43 -1.83 3.92
C SER A 241 -10.95 -2.72 2.80
N PHE A 242 -10.08 -3.43 2.08
CA PHE A 242 -10.48 -4.33 1.02
C PHE A 242 -11.26 -5.54 1.55
N LEU A 243 -10.78 -6.19 2.62
CA LEU A 243 -11.49 -7.31 3.22
C LEU A 243 -12.85 -6.89 3.77
N GLY A 244 -12.95 -5.76 4.47
CA GLY A 244 -14.24 -5.25 4.94
C GLY A 244 -15.21 -4.96 3.78
N ARG A 245 -14.70 -4.38 2.68
CA ARG A 245 -15.47 -4.15 1.46
C ARG A 245 -15.99 -5.44 0.83
N MET A 246 -15.15 -6.47 0.75
CA MET A 246 -15.52 -7.77 0.19
C MET A 246 -16.49 -8.54 1.10
N GLU A 247 -16.46 -8.28 2.41
CA GLU A 247 -17.40 -8.86 3.38
C GLU A 247 -18.79 -8.24 3.28
N GLU A 248 -18.87 -6.94 2.98
CA GLU A 248 -20.13 -6.21 2.75
C GLU A 248 -20.76 -6.49 1.39
N ALA A 249 -19.93 -6.77 0.38
CA ALA A 249 -20.37 -7.02 -0.98
C ALA A 249 -20.71 -8.49 -1.22
N GLU A 250 -21.62 -8.77 -2.16
CA GLU A 250 -21.82 -10.14 -2.65
C GLU A 250 -20.56 -10.61 -3.41
N LEU A 251 -19.98 -11.72 -2.96
CA LEU A 251 -18.81 -12.35 -3.57
C LEU A 251 -19.18 -13.03 -4.90
N ASP A 252 -19.27 -12.24 -5.95
CA ASP A 252 -19.31 -12.73 -7.33
C ASP A 252 -17.96 -13.32 -7.78
N GLN A 253 -17.86 -13.71 -9.04
CA GLN A 253 -16.65 -14.33 -9.59
C GLN A 253 -15.46 -13.36 -9.65
N GLU A 254 -15.71 -12.08 -9.93
CA GLU A 254 -14.68 -11.05 -10.06
C GLU A 254 -14.07 -10.74 -8.69
N LYS A 255 -14.93 -10.51 -7.68
CA LYS A 255 -14.52 -10.28 -6.29
C LYS A 255 -13.81 -11.48 -5.68
N PHE A 256 -14.25 -12.69 -6.00
CA PHE A 256 -13.53 -13.90 -5.61
C PHE A 256 -12.16 -14.01 -6.29
N GLY A 257 -12.02 -13.53 -7.53
CA GLY A 257 -10.74 -13.37 -8.22
C GLY A 257 -9.79 -12.44 -7.46
N MET A 258 -10.27 -11.25 -7.06
CA MET A 258 -9.49 -10.31 -6.24
C MET A 258 -9.08 -10.90 -4.86
N LEU A 259 -9.92 -11.76 -4.27
CA LEU A 259 -9.57 -12.47 -3.03
C LEU A 259 -8.44 -13.48 -3.26
N LYS A 260 -8.42 -14.18 -4.40
CA LYS A 260 -7.31 -15.07 -4.78
C LYS A 260 -6.03 -14.30 -5.07
N GLU A 261 -6.12 -13.12 -5.67
CA GLU A 261 -4.96 -12.23 -5.83
C GLU A 261 -4.39 -11.81 -4.48
N LEU A 262 -5.23 -11.51 -3.48
CA LEU A 262 -4.75 -11.27 -2.12
C LEU A 262 -4.07 -12.52 -1.55
N TRP A 263 -4.67 -13.70 -1.69
CA TRP A 263 -4.08 -14.93 -1.20
C TRP A 263 -2.68 -15.21 -1.77
N ARG A 264 -2.46 -15.01 -3.08
CA ARG A 264 -1.15 -15.17 -3.72
C ARG A 264 -0.06 -14.30 -3.09
N GLU A 265 -0.40 -13.10 -2.64
CA GLU A 265 0.57 -12.24 -1.94
C GLU A 265 0.88 -12.78 -0.52
N GLU A 266 -0.08 -13.42 0.13
CA GLU A 266 0.02 -13.91 1.53
C GLU A 266 0.56 -15.33 1.67
N GLU A 267 0.40 -16.19 0.66
CA GLU A 267 0.52 -17.64 0.82
C GLU A 267 1.88 -18.06 1.39
N LEU A 268 2.96 -17.41 0.95
CA LEU A 268 4.32 -17.66 1.45
C LEU A 268 4.50 -17.23 2.90
N PHE A 269 3.91 -16.11 3.32
CA PHE A 269 3.93 -15.69 4.71
C PHE A 269 3.14 -16.67 5.59
N VAL A 270 1.97 -17.12 5.13
CA VAL A 270 1.16 -18.08 5.87
C VAL A 270 1.84 -19.45 5.94
N LEU A 271 2.51 -19.88 4.87
CA LEU A 271 3.30 -21.11 4.84
C LEU A 271 4.47 -21.05 5.82
N LEU A 272 5.21 -19.95 5.83
CA LEU A 272 6.29 -19.67 6.79
C LEU A 272 5.80 -19.75 8.25
N LYS A 273 4.57 -19.32 8.52
CA LYS A 273 3.96 -19.42 9.86
C LYS A 273 3.42 -20.81 10.18
N SER A 274 2.72 -21.43 9.22
CA SER A 274 2.07 -22.73 9.42
C SER A 274 1.66 -23.39 8.09
N PRO A 275 2.32 -24.48 7.68
CA PRO A 275 1.92 -25.27 6.52
C PRO A 275 0.48 -25.80 6.61
N LYS A 276 0.03 -26.19 7.81
CA LYS A 276 -1.36 -26.64 8.04
C LYS A 276 -2.38 -25.55 7.77
N LEU A 277 -2.06 -24.31 8.14
CA LEU A 277 -2.95 -23.17 7.92
C LEU A 277 -2.98 -22.78 6.43
N HIS A 278 -1.81 -22.79 5.79
CA HIS A 278 -1.68 -22.61 4.35
C HIS A 278 -2.56 -23.60 3.58
N ASP A 279 -2.41 -24.91 3.85
CA ASP A 279 -3.18 -25.95 3.17
C ASP A 279 -4.68 -25.79 3.42
N ARG A 280 -5.08 -25.36 4.62
CA ARG A 280 -6.48 -25.10 4.93
C ARG A 280 -7.04 -23.97 4.06
N VAL A 281 -6.32 -22.86 3.92
CA VAL A 281 -6.76 -21.73 3.09
C VAL A 281 -6.83 -22.15 1.62
N GLN A 282 -5.77 -22.81 1.12
CA GLN A 282 -5.71 -23.30 -0.26
C GLN A 282 -6.88 -24.23 -0.59
N ASN A 283 -7.11 -25.24 0.24
CA ASN A 283 -8.22 -26.17 0.06
C ASN A 283 -9.58 -25.46 0.05
N LEU A 284 -9.78 -24.47 0.93
CA LEU A 284 -11.02 -23.69 0.96
C LEU A 284 -11.21 -22.84 -0.31
N LEU A 285 -10.14 -22.28 -0.87
CA LEU A 285 -10.17 -21.53 -2.14
C LEU A 285 -10.41 -22.42 -3.38
N GLU A 286 -10.00 -23.69 -3.31
CA GLU A 286 -10.12 -24.67 -4.41
C GLU A 286 -11.41 -25.50 -4.37
N SER A 287 -11.99 -25.73 -3.19
CA SER A 287 -13.10 -26.69 -2.95
C SER A 287 -14.42 -26.41 -3.69
N GLY A 288 -14.49 -25.40 -4.56
CA GLY A 288 -15.70 -25.00 -5.29
C GLY A 288 -16.79 -24.37 -4.42
N THR A 289 -16.72 -24.53 -3.10
CA THR A 289 -17.54 -23.84 -2.12
C THR A 289 -16.85 -22.52 -1.80
N ARG A 290 -17.42 -21.38 -2.21
CA ARG A 290 -16.79 -20.06 -1.99
C ARG A 290 -16.57 -19.85 -0.49
N MET A 291 -15.31 -19.84 -0.06
CA MET A 291 -14.92 -19.42 1.28
C MET A 291 -15.45 -18.00 1.54
N SER A 292 -16.04 -17.77 2.72
CA SER A 292 -16.45 -16.43 3.11
C SER A 292 -15.24 -15.55 3.39
N VAL A 293 -15.36 -14.25 3.13
CA VAL A 293 -14.29 -13.28 3.42
C VAL A 293 -13.98 -13.23 4.92
N SER A 294 -14.98 -13.39 5.79
CA SER A 294 -14.79 -13.43 7.23
C SER A 294 -13.92 -14.62 7.67
N GLU A 295 -14.12 -15.81 7.08
CA GLU A 295 -13.29 -16.99 7.38
C GLU A 295 -11.87 -16.80 6.82
N PHE A 296 -11.73 -16.26 5.59
CA PHE A 296 -10.42 -15.94 5.03
C PHE A 296 -9.64 -14.96 5.92
N ARG A 297 -10.28 -13.85 6.31
CA ARG A 297 -9.72 -12.85 7.24
C ARG A 297 -9.30 -13.48 8.55
N ARG A 298 -10.16 -14.33 9.15
CA ARG A 298 -9.87 -15.02 10.41
C ARG A 298 -8.64 -15.93 10.32
N LEU A 299 -8.46 -16.64 9.20
CA LEU A 299 -7.30 -17.51 8.97
C LEU A 299 -6.03 -16.68 8.77
N LEU A 300 -6.09 -15.56 8.04
CA LEU A 300 -4.95 -14.65 7.93
C LEU A 300 -4.56 -14.05 9.29
N ASP A 301 -5.53 -13.58 10.06
CA ASP A 301 -5.30 -13.03 11.41
C ASP A 301 -4.64 -14.06 12.33
N GLN A 302 -5.05 -15.32 12.22
CA GLN A 302 -4.41 -16.43 12.93
C GLN A 302 -2.93 -16.56 12.55
N ALA A 303 -2.57 -16.45 11.27
CA ALA A 303 -1.17 -16.51 10.85
C ALA A 303 -0.35 -15.33 11.39
N TYR A 304 -0.91 -14.12 11.39
CA TYR A 304 -0.25 -12.92 11.92
C TYR A 304 -0.02 -12.96 13.44
N ASP A 305 -0.91 -13.62 14.19
CA ASP A 305 -0.76 -13.79 15.64
C ASP A 305 0.20 -14.95 16.02
N MET A 306 0.67 -15.76 15.06
CA MET A 306 1.58 -16.88 15.31
C MET A 306 3.05 -16.43 15.41
N GLU A 307 3.80 -17.06 16.31
CA GLU A 307 5.26 -16.96 16.35
C GLU A 307 5.89 -17.77 15.20
N TYR A 308 7.17 -17.54 14.91
CA TYR A 308 7.90 -18.33 13.93
C TYR A 308 8.40 -19.61 14.59
N GLU A 309 8.00 -20.76 14.06
CA GLU A 309 8.49 -22.08 14.49
C GLU A 309 9.71 -22.46 13.63
N PRO A 310 10.86 -22.83 14.23
CA PRO A 310 12.10 -23.11 13.50
C PRO A 310 11.93 -24.11 12.35
N GLU A 311 11.13 -25.16 12.54
CA GLU A 311 10.91 -26.20 11.53
C GLU A 311 10.15 -25.65 10.31
N ASN A 312 9.19 -24.73 10.53
CA ASN A 312 8.45 -24.11 9.43
C ASN A 312 9.33 -23.13 8.65
N VAL A 313 10.20 -22.41 9.37
CA VAL A 313 11.17 -21.48 8.76
C VAL A 313 12.15 -22.22 7.87
N GLN A 314 12.69 -23.34 8.35
CA GLN A 314 13.60 -24.18 7.58
C GLN A 314 12.91 -24.72 6.31
N ALA A 315 11.72 -25.32 6.46
CA ALA A 315 10.96 -25.86 5.34
C ALA A 315 10.59 -24.80 4.30
N TYR A 316 10.18 -23.61 4.76
CA TYR A 316 9.95 -22.46 3.89
C TYR A 316 11.20 -22.07 3.11
N MET A 317 12.34 -21.97 3.81
CA MET A 317 13.60 -21.54 3.20
C MET A 317 14.10 -22.55 2.16
N GLU A 318 14.00 -23.85 2.45
CA GLU A 318 14.31 -24.93 1.50
C GLU A 318 13.45 -24.80 0.23
N MET A 319 12.13 -24.66 0.39
CA MET A 319 11.20 -24.53 -0.73
C MET A 319 11.47 -23.28 -1.58
N VAL A 320 11.76 -22.13 -0.97
CA VAL A 320 12.10 -20.92 -1.73
C VAL A 320 13.45 -21.06 -2.43
N TRP A 321 14.42 -21.71 -1.78
CA TRP A 321 15.75 -21.91 -2.33
C TRP A 321 15.78 -22.79 -3.58
N GLU A 322 14.87 -23.77 -3.70
CA GLU A 322 14.72 -24.60 -4.91
C GLU A 322 14.55 -23.77 -6.19
N ARG A 323 14.01 -22.55 -6.08
CA ARG A 323 13.83 -21.62 -7.22
C ARG A 323 15.14 -21.02 -7.73
N PHE A 324 16.18 -20.97 -6.90
CA PHE A 324 17.44 -20.30 -7.19
C PHE A 324 18.62 -21.28 -7.34
N MET A 325 18.53 -22.47 -6.76
CA MET A 325 19.66 -23.38 -6.56
C MET A 325 20.47 -23.75 -7.81
N ASN A 326 19.88 -23.68 -9.00
CA ASN A 326 20.55 -24.05 -10.25
C ASN A 326 21.27 -22.86 -10.92
N GLU A 327 20.93 -21.63 -10.52
CA GLU A 327 21.47 -20.39 -11.09
C GLU A 327 22.33 -19.61 -10.08
N ALA A 328 22.19 -19.94 -8.79
CA ALA A 328 22.90 -19.29 -7.70
C ALA A 328 24.43 -19.42 -7.81
N ASP A 329 25.13 -18.33 -7.46
CA ASP A 329 26.59 -18.34 -7.39
C ASP A 329 27.12 -18.94 -6.07
N GLU A 330 28.43 -19.21 -6.00
CA GLU A 330 29.05 -19.81 -4.82
C GLU A 330 28.85 -18.98 -3.54
N GLY A 331 28.77 -17.66 -3.66
CA GLY A 331 28.52 -16.75 -2.54
C GLY A 331 27.10 -16.90 -2.01
N GLU A 332 26.12 -16.99 -2.90
CA GLU A 332 24.71 -17.22 -2.56
C GLU A 332 24.49 -18.61 -1.95
N HIS A 333 25.15 -19.65 -2.46
CA HIS A 333 25.14 -20.98 -1.86
C HIS A 333 25.71 -20.96 -0.44
N THR A 334 26.83 -20.26 -0.23
CA THR A 334 27.45 -20.11 1.10
C THR A 334 26.51 -19.38 2.04
N ARG A 335 25.92 -18.27 1.58
CA ARG A 335 24.99 -17.48 2.39
C ARG A 335 23.72 -18.26 2.77
N TYR A 336 23.18 -19.06 1.84
CA TYR A 336 22.08 -19.97 2.13
C TYR A 336 22.43 -20.96 3.24
N GLN A 337 23.63 -21.57 3.20
CA GLN A 337 24.08 -22.51 4.22
C GLN A 337 24.22 -21.84 5.60
N GLU A 338 24.79 -20.64 5.67
CA GLU A 338 24.90 -19.87 6.91
C GLU A 338 23.53 -19.61 7.54
N LEU A 339 22.55 -19.19 6.73
CA LEU A 339 21.19 -18.88 7.17
C LEU A 339 20.40 -20.14 7.57
N GLN A 340 20.73 -21.31 7.03
CA GLN A 340 20.18 -22.59 7.47
C GLN A 340 20.71 -23.00 8.86
N GLU A 341 21.99 -22.75 9.14
CA GLU A 341 22.61 -23.09 10.43
C GLU A 341 22.17 -22.14 11.55
N THR A 342 22.04 -20.85 11.24
CA THR A 342 21.59 -19.82 12.20
C THR A 342 20.46 -19.00 11.59
N PRO A 343 19.20 -19.50 11.66
CA PRO A 343 18.07 -18.83 11.05
C PRO A 343 17.77 -17.49 11.73
N ASP A 344 18.06 -16.40 11.02
CA ASP A 344 17.55 -15.08 11.32
C ASP A 344 16.50 -14.71 10.27
N ILE A 345 15.25 -14.56 10.70
CA ILE A 345 14.10 -14.29 9.82
C ILE A 345 14.29 -13.01 9.00
N ASP A 346 14.85 -11.98 9.63
CA ASP A 346 15.03 -10.68 9.04
C ASP A 346 16.13 -10.73 7.96
N GLU A 347 17.20 -11.49 8.21
CA GLU A 347 18.24 -11.76 7.22
C GLU A 347 17.76 -12.68 6.09
N ILE A 348 16.95 -13.71 6.40
CA ILE A 348 16.35 -14.62 5.41
C ILE A 348 15.47 -13.84 4.44
N HIS A 349 14.59 -12.97 4.94
CA HIS A 349 13.72 -12.18 4.07
C HIS A 349 14.50 -11.22 3.18
N THR A 350 15.54 -10.59 3.72
CA THR A 350 16.43 -9.70 2.95
C THR A 350 17.13 -10.47 1.85
N PHE A 351 17.71 -11.63 2.18
CA PHE A 351 18.37 -12.52 1.21
C PHE A 351 17.41 -12.97 0.09
N ILE A 352 16.20 -13.41 0.45
CA ILE A 352 15.18 -13.81 -0.53
C ILE A 352 14.77 -12.63 -1.42
N ALA A 353 14.62 -11.42 -0.86
CA ALA A 353 14.29 -10.23 -1.64
C ALA A 353 15.39 -9.88 -2.67
N GLU A 354 16.66 -9.96 -2.27
CA GLU A 354 17.81 -9.74 -3.14
C GLU A 354 17.86 -10.77 -4.28
N LEU A 355 17.68 -12.05 -3.98
CA LEU A 355 17.63 -13.12 -4.98
C LEU A 355 16.44 -12.96 -5.93
N ALA A 356 15.24 -12.71 -5.39
CA ALA A 356 14.02 -12.52 -6.18
C ALA A 356 14.16 -11.36 -7.17
N LEU A 357 14.89 -10.31 -6.79
CA LEU A 357 15.21 -9.20 -7.67
C LEU A 357 16.26 -9.58 -8.71
N LYS A 358 17.39 -10.18 -8.30
CA LYS A 358 18.50 -10.58 -9.20
C LYS A 358 18.03 -11.56 -10.28
N TYR A 359 17.23 -12.56 -9.90
CA TYR A 359 16.72 -13.61 -10.78
C TYR A 359 15.30 -13.32 -11.29
N GLU A 360 14.76 -12.13 -11.00
CA GLU A 360 13.48 -11.66 -11.53
C GLU A 360 12.29 -12.61 -11.28
N VAL A 361 12.23 -13.21 -10.09
CA VAL A 361 11.19 -14.18 -9.72
C VAL A 361 9.90 -13.44 -9.32
N ALA A 362 9.04 -13.20 -10.32
CA ALA A 362 7.80 -12.42 -10.21
C ALA A 362 6.92 -12.78 -8.99
N GLU A 363 6.67 -14.07 -8.78
CA GLU A 363 5.82 -14.57 -7.66
C GLU A 363 6.38 -14.19 -6.29
N LEU A 364 7.71 -14.23 -6.11
CA LEU A 364 8.37 -13.82 -4.87
C LEU A 364 8.35 -12.31 -4.71
N LEU A 365 8.67 -11.57 -5.78
CA LEU A 365 8.63 -10.11 -5.79
C LEU A 365 7.24 -9.56 -5.42
N ASP A 366 6.18 -10.26 -5.83
CA ASP A 366 4.80 -9.86 -5.54
C ASP A 366 4.31 -10.29 -4.14
N SER A 367 5.08 -11.09 -3.40
CA SER A 367 4.70 -11.59 -2.07
C SER A 367 4.89 -10.56 -0.94
N ILE A 368 4.13 -10.72 0.14
CA ILE A 368 4.31 -9.94 1.39
C ILE A 368 5.70 -10.15 1.99
N VAL A 369 6.27 -11.35 1.84
CA VAL A 369 7.60 -11.64 2.37
C VAL A 369 8.63 -10.68 1.78
N VAL A 370 8.62 -10.46 0.46
CA VAL A 370 9.56 -9.53 -0.18
C VAL A 370 9.10 -8.07 -0.03
N LYS A 371 7.81 -7.78 -0.29
CA LYS A 371 7.29 -6.41 -0.26
C LYS A 371 7.41 -5.74 1.10
N VAL A 372 7.26 -6.51 2.18
CA VAL A 372 7.18 -5.96 3.54
C VAL A 372 8.35 -6.46 4.37
N LEU A 373 8.51 -7.78 4.51
CA LEU A 373 9.42 -8.33 5.52
C LEU A 373 10.89 -8.34 5.06
N GLY A 374 11.15 -8.35 3.76
CA GLY A 374 12.49 -8.28 3.16
C GLY A 374 13.08 -6.86 3.12
N ARG A 375 12.41 -5.88 3.72
CA ARG A 375 12.83 -4.48 3.74
C ARG A 375 13.47 -4.11 5.08
N ARG A 376 14.61 -3.42 5.02
CA ARG A 376 15.42 -3.01 6.18
C ARG A 376 14.64 -2.21 7.24
N GLU A 377 13.62 -1.43 6.86
CA GLU A 377 12.88 -0.56 7.80
C GLU A 377 11.77 -1.27 8.60
N VAL A 378 11.26 -2.42 8.14
CA VAL A 378 10.10 -3.10 8.75
C VAL A 378 10.44 -3.76 10.09
N GLN A 379 11.72 -4.08 10.30
CA GLN A 379 12.28 -4.68 11.51
C GLN A 379 12.12 -3.78 12.77
N ARG A 380 11.84 -2.48 12.59
CA ARG A 380 11.56 -1.53 13.67
C ARG A 380 10.08 -1.45 14.05
N ILE A 381 9.15 -1.62 13.11
CA ILE A 381 7.73 -1.30 13.30
C ILE A 381 6.95 -2.45 13.95
N GLN A 382 7.36 -3.72 13.74
CA GLN A 382 6.75 -4.85 14.45
C GLN A 382 7.04 -4.85 15.97
N LYS A 383 7.98 -4.02 16.44
CA LYS A 383 8.24 -3.78 17.87
C LYS A 383 7.35 -2.69 18.48
N GLY A 384 6.56 -2.00 17.65
CA GLY A 384 5.48 -1.10 18.07
C GLY A 384 4.24 -1.87 18.54
N ARG A 385 4.42 -2.73 19.56
CA ARG A 385 3.30 -3.16 20.40
C ARG A 385 2.78 -1.91 21.11
N ILE A 386 1.47 -1.62 21.00
CA ILE A 386 0.81 -0.66 21.91
C ILE A 386 0.71 -1.32 23.28
#